data_AF-A0A9C8WH55-F1
#
_entry.id   AF-A0A9C8WH55-F1
#
_cell.length_a   1.000
_cell.length_b   1.000
_cell.length_c   1.000
_cell.angle_alpha   90.00
_cell.angle_beta   90.00
_cell.angle_gamma   90.00
#
_symmetry.space_group_name_H-M   'P 1'
#
loop_
_entity.id
_entity.type
_entity.pdbx_description
1 polymer ?
#
loop_
_entity_poly.entity_id
_entity_poly.type
_entity_poly.pdbx_seq_one_letter_code
_entity_poly.pdbx_strand_id
1 'polypeptide(L)'
;MDLPRFAKQREILVLLILAVLVVLVGAINPSFLQAATLLSILNSSLILILVSIGETFVILTRGIDVSVGASMGLSAVILGMTLNAGVPLPVAILLAILTGALAGLVNGVGVAYIKIPPIIMTLGTLGTYRGLMLIITG
;
A
#
# COMPACT_ATOMS: atom_id res chain seq x y z
N MET A 1 -16.90 -16.77 -31.34
CA MET A 1 -16.32 -15.42 -31.51
C MET A 1 -15.01 -15.42 -30.74
N ASP A 2 -13.92 -15.78 -31.41
CA ASP A 2 -12.61 -15.91 -30.78
C ASP A 2 -12.09 -14.52 -30.39
N LEU A 3 -12.04 -14.26 -29.08
CA LEU A 3 -11.45 -13.04 -28.56
C LEU A 3 -9.98 -12.95 -29.02
N PRO A 4 -9.52 -11.79 -29.54
CA PRO A 4 -8.14 -11.63 -30.02
C PRO A 4 -7.14 -11.97 -28.90
N ARG A 5 -5.96 -12.51 -29.23
CA ARG A 5 -4.91 -12.93 -28.27
C ARG A 5 -4.59 -11.88 -27.18
N PHE A 6 -4.79 -10.60 -27.47
CA PHE A 6 -4.67 -9.47 -26.53
C PHE A 6 -5.69 -9.52 -25.38
N ALA A 7 -6.91 -10.00 -25.60
CA ALA A 7 -7.94 -10.15 -24.57
C ALA A 7 -7.70 -11.33 -23.61
N LYS A 8 -6.66 -12.15 -23.84
CA LYS A 8 -6.23 -13.21 -22.89
C LYS A 8 -5.24 -12.71 -21.83
N GLN A 9 -4.74 -11.48 -21.96
CA GLN A 9 -3.87 -10.86 -20.97
C GLN A 9 -4.75 -10.21 -19.89
N ARG A 10 -4.59 -10.66 -18.63
CA ARG A 10 -5.40 -10.18 -17.50
C ARG A 10 -5.26 -8.67 -17.31
N GLU A 11 -4.10 -8.14 -17.67
CA GLU A 11 -3.74 -6.73 -17.63
C GLU A 11 -4.64 -5.89 -18.55
N ILE A 12 -4.86 -6.35 -19.78
CA ILE A 12 -5.71 -5.67 -20.77
C ILE A 12 -7.17 -5.70 -20.33
N LEU A 13 -7.63 -6.82 -19.76
CA LEU A 13 -8.98 -6.92 -19.20
C LEU A 13 -9.19 -5.92 -18.05
N VAL A 14 -8.23 -5.83 -17.12
CA VAL A 14 -8.31 -4.88 -15.99
C VAL A 14 -8.33 -3.44 -16.49
N LEU A 15 -7.47 -3.09 -17.45
CA LEU A 15 -7.46 -1.75 -18.06
C LEU A 15 -8.77 -1.43 -18.79
N LEU A 16 -9.34 -2.41 -19.50
CA LEU A 16 -10.62 -2.26 -20.19
C LEU A 16 -11.76 -2.05 -19.19
N ILE A 17 -11.81 -2.84 -18.11
CA ILE A 17 -12.81 -2.69 -17.04
C ILE A 17 -12.68 -1.31 -16.39
N LEU A 18 -11.45 -0.85 -16.12
CA LEU A 18 -11.19 0.48 -15.58
C LEU A 18 -11.69 1.58 -16.53
N ALA A 19 -11.39 1.48 -17.82
CA ALA A 19 -11.84 2.45 -18.82
C ALA A 19 -13.37 2.51 -18.91
N VAL A 20 -14.04 1.35 -18.93
CA VAL A 20 -15.50 1.27 -18.90
C VAL A 20 -16.06 1.92 -17.63
N LEU A 21 -15.48 1.64 -16.47
CA LEU A 21 -15.91 2.22 -15.20
C LEU A 21 -15.79 3.75 -15.22
N VAL A 22 -14.68 4.30 -15.71
CA VAL A 22 -14.45 5.74 -15.83
C VAL A 22 -15.50 6.40 -16.72
N VAL A 23 -15.80 5.79 -17.88
CA VAL A 23 -16.80 6.33 -18.82
C VAL A 23 -18.22 6.26 -18.22
N LEU A 24 -18.60 5.13 -17.61
CA LEU A 24 -19.93 4.97 -17.02
C LEU A 24 -20.14 5.94 -15.85
N VAL A 25 -19.18 6.03 -14.93
CA VAL A 25 -19.27 6.96 -13.79
C VAL A 25 -19.24 8.41 -14.27
N GLY A 26 -18.41 8.74 -15.26
CA GLY A 26 -18.36 10.07 -15.86
C GLY A 26 -19.65 10.47 -16.57
N ALA A 27 -20.34 9.52 -17.21
CA ALA A 27 -21.64 9.77 -17.85
C ALA A 27 -22.77 10.00 -16.82
N ILE A 28 -22.73 9.30 -15.69
CA ILE A 28 -23.71 9.46 -14.59
C ILE A 28 -23.45 10.73 -13.78
N ASN A 29 -22.17 11.06 -13.54
CA ASN A 29 -21.75 12.21 -12.76
C ASN A 29 -20.64 12.98 -13.49
N PRO A 30 -20.99 14.04 -14.26
CA PRO A 30 -20.00 14.85 -14.98
C PRO A 30 -18.94 15.49 -14.07
N SER A 31 -19.23 15.70 -12.78
CA SER A 31 -18.27 16.23 -11.81
C SER A 31 -17.11 15.27 -11.52
N PHE A 32 -17.28 13.98 -11.81
CA PHE A 32 -16.23 12.98 -11.71
C PHE A 32 -15.08 13.23 -12.70
N LEU A 33 -15.38 13.70 -13.91
CA LEU A 33 -14.39 13.97 -14.96
C LEU A 33 -13.71 15.35 -14.82
N GLN A 34 -14.09 16.15 -13.82
CA GLN A 34 -13.41 17.40 -13.54
C GLN A 34 -11.96 17.13 -13.11
N ALA A 35 -11.04 17.97 -13.58
CA ALA A 35 -9.61 17.84 -13.28
C ALA A 35 -9.33 17.79 -11.77
N ALA A 36 -10.07 18.55 -10.95
CA ALA A 36 -9.94 18.52 -9.50
C ALA A 36 -10.21 17.11 -8.92
N THR A 37 -11.32 16.48 -9.30
CA THR A 37 -11.69 15.14 -8.83
C THR A 37 -10.69 14.08 -9.30
N LEU A 38 -10.28 14.14 -10.58
CA LEU A 38 -9.28 13.22 -11.12
C LEU A 38 -7.92 13.36 -10.42
N LEU A 39 -7.47 14.59 -10.17
CA LEU A 39 -6.24 14.85 -9.43
C LEU A 39 -6.33 14.37 -7.98
N SER A 40 -7.47 14.55 -7.32
CA SER A 40 -7.70 13.99 -5.98
C SER A 40 -7.60 12.46 -5.97
N ILE A 41 -8.21 11.77 -6.95
CA ILE A 41 -8.13 10.31 -7.08
C ILE A 41 -6.67 9.87 -7.31
N LEU A 42 -5.95 10.56 -8.21
CA LEU A 42 -4.55 10.27 -8.49
C LEU A 42 -3.70 10.45 -7.23
N ASN A 43 -3.85 11.56 -6.51
CA ASN A 43 -3.13 11.84 -5.27
C ASN A 43 -3.38 10.78 -4.19
N SER A 44 -4.63 10.33 -4.01
CA SER A 44 -4.95 9.23 -3.09
C SER A 44 -4.34 7.90 -3.54
N SER A 45 -4.20 7.68 -4.85
CA SER A 45 -3.62 6.47 -5.43
C SER A 45 -2.09 6.44 -5.34
N LEU A 46 -1.41 7.59 -5.23
CA LEU A 46 0.05 7.67 -5.13
C LEU A 46 0.62 6.80 -4.02
N ILE A 47 -0.07 6.73 -2.88
CA ILE A 47 0.34 5.91 -1.75
C ILE A 47 0.42 4.43 -2.16
N LEU A 48 -0.65 3.92 -2.79
CA LEU A 48 -0.69 2.53 -3.27
C LEU A 48 0.30 2.27 -4.40
N ILE A 49 0.52 3.24 -5.29
CA ILE A 49 1.51 3.15 -6.38
C ILE A 49 2.93 2.99 -5.79
N LEU A 50 3.30 3.83 -4.83
CA LEU A 50 4.62 3.75 -4.20
C LEU A 50 4.81 2.43 -3.43
N VAL A 51 3.78 2.00 -2.71
CA VAL A 51 3.80 0.71 -1.99
C VAL A 51 3.93 -0.46 -2.96
N SER A 52 3.21 -0.45 -4.08
CA SER A 52 3.24 -1.56 -5.05
C SER A 52 4.58 -1.70 -5.79
N ILE A 53 5.36 -0.62 -5.93
CA ILE A 53 6.75 -0.71 -6.39
C ILE A 53 7.59 -1.54 -5.41
N GLY A 54 7.42 -1.33 -4.10
CA GLY A 54 8.08 -2.13 -3.06
C GLY A 54 7.62 -3.59 -3.05
N GLU A 55 6.31 -3.82 -3.11
CA GLU A 55 5.72 -5.16 -3.14
C GLU A 55 6.15 -5.99 -4.35
N THR A 56 6.55 -5.35 -5.45
CA THR A 56 7.09 -6.05 -6.61
C THR A 56 8.27 -6.94 -6.21
N PHE A 57 9.16 -6.49 -5.32
CA PHE A 57 10.28 -7.30 -4.84
C PHE A 57 9.80 -8.51 -4.01
N VAL A 58 8.79 -8.33 -3.17
CA VAL A 58 8.19 -9.42 -2.38
C VAL A 58 7.61 -10.48 -3.30
N ILE A 59 6.83 -10.08 -4.30
CA ILE A 59 6.20 -10.99 -5.27
C ILE A 59 7.26 -11.71 -6.12
N LEU A 60 8.33 -11.02 -6.52
CA LEU A 60 9.44 -11.63 -7.28
C LEU A 60 10.13 -12.75 -6.48
N THR A 61 10.19 -12.62 -5.15
CA THR A 61 10.69 -13.70 -4.26
C THR A 61 9.67 -14.83 -4.03
N ARG A 62 8.53 -14.81 -4.72
CA ARG A 62 7.35 -15.70 -4.51
C ARG A 62 6.76 -15.57 -3.10
N GLY A 63 7.00 -14.43 -2.44
CA GLY A 63 6.38 -14.07 -1.17
C GLY A 63 5.04 -13.35 -1.36
N ILE A 64 4.36 -13.13 -0.25
CA ILE A 64 3.18 -12.27 -0.14
C ILE A 64 3.31 -11.48 1.16
N ASP A 65 3.19 -10.16 1.10
CA ASP A 65 3.12 -9.31 2.29
C ASP A 65 1.68 -8.86 2.54
N VAL A 66 1.04 -9.47 3.55
CA VAL A 66 -0.30 -9.07 3.99
C VAL A 66 -0.25 -7.89 4.97
N SER A 67 0.92 -7.65 5.59
CA SER A 67 1.13 -6.66 6.65
C SER A 67 1.30 -5.23 6.13
N VAL A 68 1.48 -5.03 4.82
CA VAL A 68 1.83 -3.75 4.21
C VAL A 68 0.89 -2.59 4.57
N GLY A 69 -0.41 -2.87 4.72
CA GLY A 69 -1.38 -1.88 5.17
C GLY A 69 -1.17 -1.47 6.63
N ALA A 70 -0.78 -2.40 7.50
CA ALA A 70 -0.51 -2.09 8.91
C ALA A 70 0.86 -1.45 9.13
N SER A 71 1.89 -1.80 8.34
CA SER A 71 3.19 -1.13 8.41
C SER A 71 3.11 0.32 7.91
N MET A 72 2.33 0.57 6.85
CA MET A 72 1.99 1.91 6.38
C MET A 72 1.23 2.70 7.44
N GLY A 73 0.20 2.09 8.05
CA GLY A 73 -0.55 2.70 9.14
C GLY A 73 0.34 3.07 10.32
N LEU A 74 1.22 2.16 10.74
CA LEU A 74 2.13 2.39 11.87
C LEU A 74 3.08 3.56 11.57
N SER A 75 3.64 3.61 10.37
CA SER A 75 4.50 4.72 9.93
C SER A 75 3.75 6.05 9.93
N ALA A 76 2.47 6.06 9.52
CA ALA A 76 1.62 7.25 9.57
C ALA A 76 1.30 7.70 11.01
N VAL A 77 1.04 6.76 11.92
CA VAL A 77 0.85 7.05 13.35
C VAL A 77 2.10 7.69 13.96
N ILE A 78 3.28 7.11 13.71
CA ILE A 78 4.55 7.68 14.21
C ILE A 78 4.79 9.08 13.65
N LEU A 79 4.54 9.31 12.36
CA LEU A 79 4.63 10.64 11.77
C LEU A 79 3.69 11.63 12.46
N GLY A 80 2.42 11.28 12.62
CA GLY A 80 1.42 12.15 13.24
C GLY A 80 1.75 12.48 14.70
N MET A 81 2.18 11.49 15.47
CA MET A 81 2.55 11.69 16.88
C MET A 81 3.80 12.53 17.07
N THR A 82 4.82 12.29 16.25
CA THR A 82 6.08 13.07 16.33
C THR A 82 5.83 14.53 15.95
N LEU A 83 5.03 14.79 14.93
CA LEU A 83 4.60 16.15 14.59
C LEU A 83 3.79 16.81 15.71
N ASN A 84 2.84 16.07 16.32
CA ASN A 84 2.08 16.58 17.47
C ASN A 84 2.96 16.86 18.70
N ALA A 85 4.06 16.12 18.87
CA ALA A 85 5.06 16.36 19.90
C ALA A 85 6.01 17.53 19.59
N GLY A 86 5.81 18.24 18.47
CA GLY A 86 6.63 19.40 18.07
C GLY A 86 7.95 19.03 17.40
N VAL A 87 8.14 17.77 16.98
CA VAL A 87 9.34 17.35 16.25
C VAL A 87 9.35 18.02 14.86
N PRO A 88 10.49 18.56 14.39
CA PRO A 88 10.58 19.16 13.06
C PRO A 88 10.21 18.18 11.94
N LEU A 89 9.51 18.66 10.91
CA LEU A 89 9.01 17.84 9.80
C LEU A 89 10.07 16.91 9.17
N PRO A 90 11.31 17.34 8.87
CA PRO A 90 12.31 16.44 8.29
C PRO A 90 12.65 15.25 9.20
N VAL A 91 12.67 15.46 10.51
CA VAL A 91 12.96 14.42 11.51
C VAL A 91 11.78 13.47 11.65
N ALA A 92 10.56 14.00 11.66
CA ALA A 92 9.34 13.20 11.71
C ALA A 92 9.23 12.27 10.48
N ILE A 93 9.54 12.77 9.29
CA ILE A 93 9.60 11.96 8.04
C ILE A 93 10.63 10.84 8.17
N LEU A 94 11.84 11.16 8.66
CA LEU A 94 12.90 10.17 8.83
C LEU A 94 12.46 9.05 9.80
N LEU A 95 11.84 9.41 10.92
CA LEU A 95 11.33 8.43 11.90
C LEU A 95 10.23 7.54 11.31
N ALA A 96 9.34 8.10 10.49
CA ALA A 96 8.31 7.32 9.79
C ALA A 96 8.92 6.34 8.78
N ILE A 97 9.90 6.77 8.00
CA ILE A 97 10.63 5.91 7.05
C ILE A 97 11.36 4.78 7.79
N LEU A 98 12.06 5.10 8.88
CA LEU A 98 12.75 4.11 9.70
C LEU A 98 11.78 3.09 10.30
N THR A 99 10.59 3.53 10.72
CA THR A 99 9.54 2.63 11.22
C THR A 99 9.11 1.61 10.17
N GLY A 100 8.81 2.08 8.94
CA GLY A 100 8.47 1.20 7.82
C GLY A 100 9.61 0.26 7.42
N ALA A 101 10.85 0.77 7.39
CA ALA A 101 12.03 -0.03 7.09
C ALA A 101 12.28 -1.12 8.13
N LEU A 102 12.12 -0.81 9.43
CA LEU A 102 12.23 -1.78 10.51
C LEU A 102 11.12 -2.84 10.44
N ALA A 103 9.89 -2.44 10.12
CA ALA A 103 8.80 -3.38 9.92
C ALA A 103 9.09 -4.36 8.77
N GLY A 104 9.54 -3.84 7.61
CA GLY A 104 9.97 -4.66 6.48
C GLY A 104 11.16 -5.56 6.81
N LEU A 105 12.13 -5.07 7.58
CA LEU A 105 13.28 -5.85 8.04
C LEU A 105 12.85 -7.02 8.92
N VAL A 106 11.92 -6.81 9.85
CA VAL A 106 11.39 -7.89 10.70
C VAL A 106 10.78 -8.99 9.84
N ASN A 107 9.90 -8.64 8.90
CA ASN A 107 9.32 -9.62 7.95
C ASN A 107 10.41 -10.32 7.13
N GLY A 108 11.34 -9.55 6.55
CA GLY A 108 12.42 -10.06 5.71
C GLY A 108 13.33 -11.04 6.46
N VAL A 109 13.70 -10.72 7.70
CA VAL A 109 14.54 -11.60 8.54
C VAL A 109 13.79 -12.88 8.91
N GLY A 110 12.51 -12.77 9.29
CA GLY A 110 11.68 -13.92 9.61
C GLY A 110 11.54 -14.90 8.44
N VAL A 111 11.40 -14.37 7.23
CA VAL A 111 11.31 -15.20 6.01
C VAL A 111 12.67 -15.75 5.58
N ALA A 112 13.70 -14.90 5.50
CA ALA A 112 14.99 -15.28 4.91
C ALA A 112 15.85 -16.17 5.82
N TYR A 113 15.89 -15.88 7.13
CA TYR A 113 16.78 -16.57 8.07
C TYR A 113 16.04 -17.57 8.95
N ILE A 114 14.88 -17.19 9.48
CA ILE A 114 14.07 -18.07 10.35
C ILE A 114 13.25 -19.07 9.51
N LYS A 115 13.14 -18.84 8.19
CA LYS A 115 12.43 -19.70 7.23
C LYS A 115 10.94 -19.86 7.56
N ILE A 116 10.34 -18.83 8.17
CA ILE A 116 8.89 -18.78 8.38
C ILE A 116 8.23 -18.54 7.02
N PRO A 117 7.17 -19.30 6.67
CA PRO A 117 6.43 -19.04 5.44
C PRO A 117 5.94 -17.57 5.35
N PRO A 118 6.11 -16.86 4.21
CA PRO A 118 5.86 -15.41 4.10
C PRO A 118 4.48 -14.96 4.55
N ILE A 119 3.44 -15.71 4.18
CA ILE A 119 2.06 -15.42 4.58
C ILE A 119 1.88 -15.48 6.10
N ILE A 120 2.51 -16.47 6.77
CA ILE A 120 2.40 -16.64 8.22
C ILE A 120 3.12 -15.51 8.93
N MET A 121 4.33 -15.17 8.48
CA MET A 121 5.11 -14.07 9.05
C MET A 121 4.35 -12.75 8.95
N THR A 122 3.81 -12.44 7.77
CA THR A 122 3.17 -11.15 7.50
C THR A 122 1.77 -11.06 8.11
N LEU A 123 1.02 -12.17 8.24
CA LEU A 123 -0.22 -12.17 9.03
C LEU A 123 0.05 -11.94 10.52
N GLY A 124 1.13 -12.52 11.07
CA GLY A 124 1.55 -12.30 12.45
C GLY A 124 1.95 -10.86 12.74
N THR A 125 2.74 -10.26 11.84
CA THR A 125 3.14 -8.85 11.98
C THR A 125 2.01 -7.88 11.68
N LEU A 126 1.07 -8.21 10.78
CA LEU A 126 -0.16 -7.43 10.58
C LEU A 126 -0.91 -7.22 11.92
N GLY A 127 -1.14 -8.30 12.66
CA GLY A 127 -1.81 -8.25 13.97
C GLY A 127 -1.00 -7.45 14.99
N THR A 128 0.30 -7.72 15.06
CA THR A 128 1.23 -7.03 15.97
C THR A 128 1.25 -5.52 15.72
N TYR A 129 1.42 -5.08 14.46
CA TYR A 129 1.47 -3.66 14.12
C TYR A 129 0.14 -2.96 14.36
N ARG A 130 -0.98 -3.63 14.10
CA ARG A 130 -2.31 -3.11 14.48
C ARG A 130 -2.47 -2.96 15.98
N GLY A 131 -2.04 -3.95 16.76
CA GLY A 131 -2.05 -3.88 18.22
C GLY A 131 -1.17 -2.75 18.75
N LEU A 132 0.04 -2.60 18.20
CA LEU A 132 0.94 -1.50 18.55
C LEU A 132 0.32 -0.14 18.24
N MET A 133 -0.26 0.04 17.06
CA MET A 133 -0.97 1.27 16.70
C MET A 133 -2.04 1.61 17.73
N LEU A 134 -2.90 0.64 18.09
CA LEU A 134 -3.97 0.85 19.07
C LEU A 134 -3.41 1.25 20.44
N ILE A 135 -2.39 0.56 20.94
CA ILE A 135 -1.76 0.87 22.23
C ILE A 135 -1.15 2.28 22.23
N ILE A 136 -0.55 2.67 21.11
CA ILE A 136 0.15 3.94 20.94
C ILE A 136 -0.85 5.11 20.82
N THR A 137 -1.98 4.90 20.14
CA THR A 137 -2.98 5.96 19.91
C THR A 137 -4.02 6.09 21.04
N GLY A 138 -4.19 5.05 21.87
CA GLY A 138 -5.22 4.99 22.91
C GLY A 138 -6.52 4.39 22.41
#